data_AF-A0A8S8Y8Z4-F1
#
_entry.id   AF-A0A8S8Y8Z4-F1
#
_cell.length_a   1.000
_cell.length_b   1.000
_cell.length_c   1.000
_cell.angle_alpha   90.00
_cell.angle_beta   90.00
_cell.angle_gamma   90.00
#
_symmetry.space_group_name_H-M   'P 1'
#
loop_
_entity.id
_entity.type
_entity.pdbx_description
1 polymer ?
#
loop_
_entity_poly.entity_id
_entity_poly.type
_entity_poly.pdbx_seq_one_letter_code
_entity_poly.pdbx_strand_id
1 'polypeptide(L)'
;MNEGGLDELKTKLRQELRRFFNKKPLPLNVDRDDVDRTLLNALVHDVKKQRRLPGAPQERTAIHVGWLGGKSPAQWMKEAEENWPVASAQDHDVPASPMAHSCWSILGTLSLMVGSSEVPRLHAALGPVRMVTQRHTQRLIKWLLKENWVHKQQNHTPFSDAQLFKLREERLGFARLTLAMWPLRAQLASWRRANGDAPWNQALDDVFSVEEGRVMSTTLQKAVRDVHQRLQILTSGHEGCPLPTSAAELAVWWSMEPPNHSAS
;
A
#
# COMPACT_ATOMS: atom_id res chain seq x y z
N MET A 1 -10.89 48.86 15.53
CA MET A 1 -9.72 48.38 16.28
C MET A 1 -9.33 47.02 15.73
N ASN A 2 -8.35 46.98 14.84
CA ASN A 2 -7.71 45.77 14.32
C ASN A 2 -6.20 46.00 14.40
N GLU A 3 -5.63 45.98 15.59
CA GLU A 3 -4.17 46.11 15.77
C GLU A 3 -3.68 45.07 16.76
N GLY A 4 -3.91 43.79 16.42
CA GLY A 4 -3.08 42.73 17.00
C GLY A 4 -1.68 42.86 16.40
N GLY A 5 -0.66 42.96 17.26
CA GLY A 5 0.73 43.07 16.84
C GLY A 5 1.21 41.87 16.02
N LEU A 6 2.37 42.02 15.34
CA LEU A 6 2.97 40.97 14.49
C LEU A 6 3.10 39.62 15.22
N ASP A 7 3.40 39.64 16.51
CA ASP A 7 3.52 38.43 17.35
C ASP A 7 2.19 37.71 17.57
N GLU A 8 1.10 38.46 17.68
CA GLU A 8 -0.24 37.89 17.80
C GLU A 8 -0.66 37.22 16.49
N LEU A 9 -0.40 37.88 15.35
CA LEU A 9 -0.62 37.30 14.03
C LEU A 9 0.20 36.02 13.82
N LYS A 10 1.49 36.03 14.19
CA LYS A 10 2.37 34.87 14.09
C LYS A 10 1.88 33.71 14.96
N THR A 11 1.36 33.99 16.14
CA THR A 11 0.80 32.99 17.06
C THR A 11 -0.49 32.38 16.48
N LYS A 12 -1.41 33.22 16.00
CA LYS A 12 -2.65 32.78 15.34
C LYS A 12 -2.37 31.95 14.09
N LEU A 13 -1.44 32.38 13.23
CA LEU A 13 -1.00 31.64 12.05
C LEU A 13 -0.44 30.27 12.42
N ARG A 14 0.43 30.18 13.45
CA ARG A 14 0.97 28.89 13.91
C ARG A 14 -0.12 27.95 14.40
N GLN A 15 -1.09 28.46 15.15
CA GLN A 15 -2.22 27.67 15.65
C GLN A 15 -3.08 27.15 14.49
N GLU A 16 -3.45 28.02 13.55
CA GLU A 16 -4.27 27.63 12.40
C GLU A 16 -3.52 26.70 11.45
N LEU A 17 -2.24 26.93 11.17
CA LEU A 17 -1.41 26.01 10.39
C LEU A 17 -1.33 24.64 11.07
N ARG A 18 -1.07 24.59 12.38
CA ARG A 18 -1.02 23.34 13.14
C ARG A 18 -2.37 22.63 13.10
N ARG A 19 -3.48 23.36 13.27
CA ARG A 19 -4.84 22.82 13.17
C ARG A 19 -5.13 22.28 11.78
N PHE A 20 -4.76 23.00 10.74
CA PHE A 20 -4.91 22.59 9.34
C PHE A 20 -4.10 21.32 9.03
N PHE A 21 -2.81 21.30 9.38
CA PHE A 21 -1.94 20.14 9.19
C PHE A 21 -2.41 18.91 10.00
N ASN A 22 -3.00 19.11 11.18
CA ASN A 22 -3.58 18.04 11.98
C ASN A 22 -4.92 17.55 11.41
N LYS A 23 -5.78 18.45 10.94
CA LYS A 23 -7.11 18.12 10.38
C LYS A 23 -6.99 17.34 9.07
N LYS A 24 -5.90 17.54 8.31
CA LYS A 24 -5.67 16.93 6.99
C LYS A 24 -6.93 16.95 6.12
N PRO A 25 -7.52 18.14 5.88
CA PRO A 25 -8.77 18.24 5.13
C PRO A 25 -8.61 17.63 3.74
N LEU A 26 -9.72 17.14 3.18
CA LEU A 26 -9.72 16.68 1.81
C LEU A 26 -9.43 17.87 0.87
N PRO A 27 -8.61 17.68 -0.16
CA PRO A 27 -8.42 18.70 -1.18
C PRO A 27 -9.76 19.00 -1.87
N LEU A 28 -9.98 20.28 -2.19
CA LEU A 28 -11.24 20.74 -2.79
C LEU A 28 -11.27 20.56 -4.32
N ASN A 29 -10.10 20.60 -4.95
CA ASN A 29 -9.95 20.76 -6.40
C ASN A 29 -9.34 19.55 -7.10
N VAL A 30 -9.03 18.48 -6.35
CA VAL A 30 -8.38 17.31 -6.92
C VAL A 30 -8.83 16.03 -6.22
N ASP A 31 -9.08 14.98 -7.01
CA ASP A 31 -9.27 13.65 -6.46
C ASP A 31 -7.93 13.10 -5.97
N ARG A 32 -7.87 12.72 -4.69
CA ARG A 32 -6.65 12.17 -4.09
C ARG A 32 -6.22 10.90 -4.81
N ASP A 33 -7.16 10.05 -5.17
CA ASP A 33 -6.85 8.75 -5.74
C ASP A 33 -6.32 8.89 -7.17
N ASP A 34 -6.79 9.88 -7.94
CA ASP A 34 -6.22 10.27 -9.24
C ASP A 34 -4.74 10.71 -9.10
N VAL A 35 -4.44 11.54 -8.08
CA VAL A 35 -3.06 11.98 -7.79
C VAL A 35 -2.18 10.79 -7.43
N ASP A 36 -2.65 9.91 -6.55
CA ASP A 36 -1.87 8.74 -6.13
C ASP A 36 -1.63 7.79 -7.31
N ARG A 37 -2.65 7.51 -8.14
CA ARG A 37 -2.49 6.70 -9.36
C ARG A 37 -1.53 7.31 -10.37
N THR A 38 -1.47 8.64 -10.47
CA THR A 38 -0.47 9.32 -11.31
C THR A 38 0.95 9.05 -10.80
N LEU A 39 1.16 9.13 -9.49
CA LEU A 39 2.46 8.84 -8.87
C LEU A 39 2.82 7.35 -8.96
N LEU A 40 1.85 6.45 -8.78
CA LEU A 40 2.03 5.00 -8.95
C LEU A 40 2.42 4.66 -10.39
N ASN A 41 1.77 5.28 -11.38
CA ASN A 41 2.16 5.15 -12.78
C ASN A 41 3.60 5.60 -13.00
N ALA A 42 4.02 6.73 -12.43
CA ALA A 42 5.41 7.19 -12.56
C ALA A 42 6.41 6.16 -11.98
N LEU A 43 6.14 5.63 -10.78
CA LEU A 43 6.97 4.58 -10.16
C LEU A 43 7.07 3.33 -11.04
N VAL A 44 5.93 2.87 -11.58
CA VAL A 44 5.87 1.73 -12.50
C VAL A 44 6.62 2.00 -13.81
N HIS A 45 6.56 3.22 -14.36
CA HIS A 45 7.27 3.56 -15.59
C HIS A 45 8.79 3.62 -15.38
N ASP A 46 9.25 4.14 -14.24
CA ASP A 46 10.67 4.18 -13.91
C ASP A 46 11.24 2.76 -13.75
N VAL A 47 10.42 1.81 -13.31
CA VAL A 47 10.80 0.40 -13.31
C VAL A 47 11.09 -0.12 -14.72
N LYS A 48 10.24 0.27 -15.70
CA LYS A 48 10.36 -0.16 -17.10
C LYS A 48 11.59 0.43 -17.81
N LYS A 49 12.08 1.60 -17.38
CA LYS A 49 13.22 2.31 -18.01
C LYS A 49 14.59 1.72 -17.69
N GLN A 50 14.70 0.78 -16.74
CA GLN A 50 15.98 0.18 -16.39
C GLN A 50 16.51 -0.69 -17.55
N ARG A 51 17.53 -0.20 -18.27
CA ARG A 51 18.21 -0.96 -19.33
C ARG A 51 18.86 -2.22 -18.73
N ARG A 52 18.56 -3.38 -19.31
CA ARG A 52 19.16 -4.67 -18.96
C ARG A 52 20.40 -4.93 -19.81
N LEU A 53 21.32 -5.73 -19.29
CA LEU A 53 22.44 -6.25 -20.06
C LEU A 53 21.92 -7.18 -21.17
N PRO A 54 22.52 -7.16 -22.38
CA PRO A 54 22.16 -8.09 -23.45
C PRO A 54 22.29 -9.55 -22.98
N GLY A 55 21.25 -10.37 -23.19
CA GLY A 55 21.26 -11.79 -22.82
C GLY A 55 20.67 -12.13 -21.44
N ALA A 56 20.30 -11.15 -20.61
CA ALA A 56 19.51 -11.41 -19.41
C ALA A 56 18.10 -11.92 -19.79
N PRO A 57 17.53 -12.91 -19.05
CA PRO A 57 16.20 -13.45 -19.32
C PRO A 57 15.19 -12.33 -19.55
N GLN A 58 14.42 -12.47 -20.62
CA GLN A 58 13.44 -11.49 -21.07
C GLN A 58 12.16 -11.56 -20.22
N GLU A 59 12.25 -11.93 -18.93
CA GLU A 59 11.12 -12.03 -17.99
C GLU A 59 10.54 -10.64 -17.69
N ARG A 60 9.97 -10.04 -18.72
CA ARG A 60 8.99 -8.99 -18.64
C ARG A 60 7.68 -9.64 -18.21
N THR A 61 7.53 -9.97 -16.94
CA THR A 61 6.18 -10.28 -16.41
C THR A 61 6.10 -10.13 -14.89
N ALA A 62 7.04 -10.61 -14.08
CA ALA A 62 6.86 -10.75 -12.63
C ALA A 62 6.58 -9.44 -11.83
N ILE A 63 6.90 -8.26 -12.37
CA ILE A 63 6.51 -6.97 -11.75
C ILE A 63 5.00 -6.75 -11.86
N HIS A 64 4.40 -7.24 -12.94
CA HIS A 64 3.02 -6.97 -13.33
C HIS A 64 2.14 -8.21 -13.29
N VAL A 65 2.58 -9.38 -13.67
CA VAL A 65 1.75 -10.59 -13.76
C VAL A 65 2.24 -11.62 -12.75
N GLY A 66 1.32 -12.35 -12.11
CA GLY A 66 1.64 -13.39 -11.14
C GLY A 66 2.18 -12.86 -9.80
N TRP A 67 2.08 -11.55 -9.51
CA TRP A 67 2.64 -10.97 -8.29
C TRP A 67 1.93 -11.41 -7.00
N LEU A 68 0.74 -12.00 -7.11
CA LEU A 68 0.09 -12.67 -6.00
C LEU A 68 0.71 -14.04 -5.67
N GLY A 69 1.67 -14.53 -6.46
CA GLY A 69 2.48 -15.70 -6.13
C GLY A 69 1.67 -16.97 -5.86
N GLY A 70 0.56 -17.15 -6.58
CA GLY A 70 -0.32 -18.32 -6.41
C GLY A 70 -1.34 -18.24 -5.27
N LYS A 71 -1.36 -17.17 -4.48
CA LYS A 71 -2.29 -17.00 -3.35
C LYS A 71 -3.39 -15.98 -3.67
N SER A 72 -4.60 -16.19 -3.18
CA SER A 72 -5.64 -15.17 -3.27
C SER A 72 -5.31 -13.94 -2.41
N PRO A 73 -5.87 -12.77 -2.71
CA PRO A 73 -5.76 -11.59 -1.85
C PRO A 73 -6.13 -11.85 -0.38
N ALA A 74 -7.20 -12.61 -0.13
CA ALA A 74 -7.61 -12.99 1.22
C ALA A 74 -6.54 -13.82 1.95
N GLN A 75 -5.88 -14.75 1.25
CA GLN A 75 -4.78 -15.54 1.82
C GLN A 75 -3.59 -14.66 2.19
N TRP A 76 -3.22 -13.69 1.35
CA TRP A 76 -2.16 -12.74 1.69
C TRP A 76 -2.46 -11.92 2.93
N MET A 77 -3.72 -11.53 3.12
CA MET A 77 -4.13 -10.78 4.31
C MET A 77 -4.04 -11.65 5.57
N LYS A 78 -4.50 -12.89 5.49
CA LYS A 78 -4.38 -13.88 6.56
C LYS A 78 -2.91 -14.12 6.93
N GLU A 79 -2.07 -14.42 5.93
CA GLU A 79 -0.65 -14.67 6.14
C GLU A 79 0.07 -13.45 6.72
N ALA A 80 -0.23 -12.24 6.22
CA ALA A 80 0.38 -11.02 6.73
C ALA A 80 0.04 -10.80 8.21
N GLU A 81 -1.19 -11.13 8.63
CA GLU A 81 -1.64 -11.05 10.01
C GLU A 81 -1.00 -12.12 10.90
N GLU A 82 -1.00 -13.38 10.48
CA GLU A 82 -0.39 -14.50 11.21
C GLU A 82 1.12 -14.33 11.40
N ASN A 83 1.79 -13.70 10.42
CA ASN A 83 3.24 -13.48 10.45
C ASN A 83 3.62 -12.07 10.94
N TRP A 84 2.67 -11.25 11.40
CA TRP A 84 2.99 -9.93 11.94
C TRP A 84 3.52 -10.03 13.38
N PRO A 85 4.76 -9.61 13.68
CA PRO A 85 5.33 -9.74 15.02
C PRO A 85 4.75 -8.71 16.00
N VAL A 86 3.52 -8.93 16.49
CA VAL A 86 2.73 -7.96 17.28
C VAL A 86 3.48 -7.46 18.52
N ALA A 87 4.04 -8.37 19.33
CA ALA A 87 4.76 -8.00 20.55
C ALA A 87 6.01 -7.15 20.23
N SER A 88 6.83 -7.60 19.27
CA SER A 88 7.99 -6.83 18.81
C SER A 88 7.58 -5.47 18.23
N ALA A 89 6.46 -5.39 17.50
CA ALA A 89 5.97 -4.13 16.95
C ALA A 89 5.66 -3.11 18.06
N GLN A 90 5.00 -3.56 19.13
CA GLN A 90 4.68 -2.72 20.29
C GLN A 90 5.96 -2.24 21.00
N ASP A 91 6.93 -3.13 21.22
CA ASP A 91 8.21 -2.79 21.87
C ASP A 91 9.03 -1.74 21.10
N HIS A 92 8.82 -1.63 19.78
CA HIS A 92 9.57 -0.69 18.92
C HIS A 92 8.75 0.56 18.54
N ASP A 93 7.59 0.78 19.17
CA ASP A 93 6.67 1.89 18.90
C ASP A 93 6.30 1.96 17.40
N VAL A 94 6.01 0.81 16.79
CA VAL A 94 5.50 0.70 15.41
C VAL A 94 4.12 0.03 15.42
N PRO A 95 3.34 0.11 14.32
CA PRO A 95 1.98 -0.40 14.35
C PRO A 95 1.90 -1.91 14.62
N ALA A 96 1.08 -2.28 15.60
CA ALA A 96 0.82 -3.66 16.00
C ALA A 96 0.00 -4.46 14.97
N SER A 97 -0.51 -3.82 13.91
CA SER A 97 -1.28 -4.46 12.86
C SER A 97 -0.65 -4.18 11.48
N PRO A 98 -0.58 -5.19 10.60
CA PRO A 98 -0.15 -4.99 9.21
C PRO A 98 -1.13 -4.09 8.43
N MET A 99 -2.34 -3.85 8.95
CA MET A 99 -3.40 -3.03 8.31
C MET A 99 -3.29 -1.53 8.60
N ALA A 100 -2.30 -1.14 9.39
CA ALA A 100 -2.05 0.26 9.67
C ALA A 100 -1.69 1.03 8.38
N HIS A 101 -2.13 2.29 8.31
CA HIS A 101 -1.85 3.18 7.18
C HIS A 101 -0.35 3.23 6.83
N SER A 102 0.52 3.34 7.84
CA SER A 102 1.95 3.42 7.61
C SER A 102 2.55 2.11 7.09
N CYS A 103 2.05 0.96 7.52
CA CYS A 103 2.46 -0.34 7.00
C CYS A 103 2.12 -0.46 5.51
N TRP A 104 0.88 -0.19 5.12
CA TRP A 104 0.44 -0.22 3.72
C TRP A 104 1.19 0.77 2.85
N SER A 105 1.41 1.99 3.35
CA SER A 105 2.12 3.03 2.63
C SER A 105 3.55 2.60 2.31
N ILE A 106 4.29 2.13 3.33
CA ILE A 106 5.70 1.81 3.22
C ILE A 106 5.93 0.51 2.47
N LEU A 107 5.22 -0.58 2.82
CA LEU A 107 5.35 -1.87 2.14
C LEU A 107 4.90 -1.75 0.69
N GLY A 108 3.74 -1.13 0.46
CA GLY A 108 3.22 -0.89 -0.87
C GLY A 108 4.19 -0.11 -1.74
N THR A 109 4.71 1.03 -1.28
CA THR A 109 5.69 1.80 -2.06
C THR A 109 6.95 0.97 -2.34
N LEU A 110 7.48 0.28 -1.33
CA LEU A 110 8.67 -0.57 -1.49
C LEU A 110 8.49 -1.66 -2.55
N SER A 111 7.29 -2.21 -2.69
CA SER A 111 6.98 -3.25 -3.68
C SER A 111 7.13 -2.81 -5.14
N LEU A 112 7.13 -1.49 -5.38
CA LEU A 112 7.35 -0.87 -6.69
C LEU A 112 8.74 -0.24 -6.83
N MET A 113 9.52 -0.17 -5.75
CA MET A 113 10.88 0.37 -5.83
C MET A 113 11.82 -0.64 -6.47
N VAL A 114 12.46 -0.23 -7.56
CA VAL A 114 13.46 -1.07 -8.23
C VAL A 114 14.77 -1.07 -7.47
N GLY A 115 15.27 -2.29 -7.24
CA GLY A 115 16.53 -2.51 -6.55
C GLY A 115 16.44 -2.15 -5.07
N SER A 116 17.57 -1.77 -4.49
CA SER A 116 17.63 -1.24 -3.14
C SER A 116 17.16 0.21 -3.06
N SER A 117 16.59 0.57 -1.91
CA SER A 117 16.18 1.93 -1.57
C SER A 117 16.85 2.40 -0.29
N GLU A 118 16.90 3.72 -0.13
CA GLU A 118 17.20 4.41 1.13
C GLU A 118 15.92 5.04 1.69
N VAL A 119 15.94 5.44 2.97
CA VAL A 119 14.78 6.06 3.62
C VAL A 119 14.36 7.36 2.93
N PRO A 120 15.25 8.30 2.55
CA PRO A 120 14.85 9.54 1.88
C PRO A 120 14.15 9.28 0.54
N ARG A 121 14.67 8.34 -0.26
CA ARG A 121 14.09 7.95 -1.55
C ARG A 121 12.71 7.32 -1.39
N LEU A 122 12.56 6.39 -0.44
CA LEU A 122 11.27 5.78 -0.11
C LEU A 122 10.26 6.85 0.34
N HIS A 123 10.68 7.72 1.26
CA HIS A 123 9.82 8.78 1.80
C HIS A 123 9.31 9.72 0.70
N ALA A 124 10.18 10.12 -0.23
CA ALA A 124 9.79 10.94 -1.38
C ALA A 124 8.77 10.24 -2.29
N ALA A 125 8.87 8.91 -2.43
CA ALA A 125 7.97 8.10 -3.26
C ALA A 125 6.59 7.80 -2.65
N LEU A 126 6.38 8.08 -1.35
CA LEU A 126 5.07 7.85 -0.71
C LEU A 126 3.97 8.74 -1.31
N GLY A 127 4.32 9.94 -1.76
CA GLY A 127 3.37 10.94 -2.23
C GLY A 127 2.47 11.50 -1.12
N PRO A 128 1.61 12.48 -1.44
CA PRO A 128 0.79 13.19 -0.46
C PRO A 128 -0.36 12.33 0.11
N VAL A 129 -0.81 11.32 -0.62
CA VAL A 129 -1.97 10.50 -0.23
C VAL A 129 -1.60 9.44 0.79
N ARG A 130 -0.47 8.77 0.59
CA ARG A 130 0.06 7.70 1.44
C ARG A 130 1.10 8.24 2.44
N MET A 131 1.22 9.56 2.59
CA MET A 131 2.29 10.20 3.34
C MET A 131 2.43 9.71 4.79
N VAL A 132 3.66 9.39 5.18
CA VAL A 132 4.11 9.05 6.53
C VAL A 132 5.35 9.89 6.86
N THR A 133 5.47 10.43 8.07
CA THR A 133 6.63 11.27 8.41
C THR A 133 7.95 10.51 8.23
N GLN A 134 9.01 11.17 7.77
CA GLN A 134 10.32 10.54 7.56
C GLN A 134 10.85 9.82 8.80
N ARG A 135 10.64 10.39 10.00
CA ARG A 135 10.98 9.75 11.28
C ARG A 135 10.24 8.42 11.46
N HIS A 136 8.93 8.38 11.19
CA HIS A 136 8.16 7.16 11.31
C HIS A 136 8.52 6.15 10.21
N THR A 137 8.81 6.61 8.99
CA THR A 137 9.36 5.76 7.92
C THR A 137 10.67 5.11 8.34
N GLN A 138 11.62 5.89 8.88
CA GLN A 138 12.90 5.35 9.35
C GLN A 138 12.71 4.32 10.46
N ARG A 139 11.84 4.60 11.44
CA ARG A 139 11.55 3.68 12.54
C ARG A 139 10.94 2.37 12.04
N LEU A 140 9.94 2.46 11.16
CA LEU A 140 9.29 1.27 10.62
C LEU A 140 10.26 0.44 9.77
N ILE A 141 11.09 1.06 8.93
CA ILE A 141 12.10 0.34 8.13
C ILE A 141 13.12 -0.37 9.01
N LYS A 142 13.61 0.29 10.07
CA LYS A 142 14.53 -0.34 11.02
C LYS A 142 13.92 -1.58 11.68
N TRP A 143 12.65 -1.50 12.06
CA TRP A 143 11.93 -2.64 12.62
C TRP A 143 11.67 -3.73 11.58
N LEU A 144 11.25 -3.39 10.36
CA LEU A 144 11.05 -4.37 9.27
C LEU A 144 12.35 -5.09 8.87
N LEU A 145 13.51 -4.44 9.01
CA LEU A 145 14.81 -5.09 8.85
C LEU A 145 15.08 -6.11 9.97
N LYS A 146 14.75 -5.75 11.23
CA LYS A 146 14.90 -6.65 12.38
C LYS A 146 14.00 -7.88 12.26
N GLU A 147 12.76 -7.67 11.85
CA GLU A 147 11.74 -8.72 11.70
C GLU A 147 11.79 -9.44 10.35
N ASN A 148 12.85 -9.26 9.56
CA ASN A 148 13.04 -9.97 8.29
C ASN A 148 11.91 -9.76 7.26
N TRP A 149 11.25 -8.60 7.27
CA TRP A 149 10.33 -8.21 6.19
C TRP A 149 11.06 -7.54 5.02
N VAL A 150 12.21 -6.96 5.31
CA VAL A 150 13.09 -6.27 4.36
C VAL A 150 14.52 -6.77 4.60
N HIS A 151 15.34 -6.84 3.54
CA HIS A 151 16.76 -7.15 3.65
C HIS A 151 17.62 -5.90 3.50
N LYS A 152 18.73 -5.86 4.25
CA LYS A 152 19.82 -4.91 4.01
C LYS A 152 20.56 -5.33 2.74
N GLN A 153 20.86 -4.38 1.87
CA GLN A 153 21.71 -4.56 0.69
C GLN A 153 23.06 -3.91 0.95
N GLN A 154 24.13 -4.54 0.45
CA GLN A 154 25.47 -3.97 0.56
C GLN A 154 25.59 -2.77 -0.39
N ASN A 155 26.31 -1.75 0.08
CA ASN A 155 26.60 -0.59 -0.75
C ASN A 155 27.90 -0.87 -1.49
N HIS A 156 27.82 -1.08 -2.81
CA HIS A 156 29.01 -1.33 -3.64
C HIS A 156 29.77 -0.04 -3.98
N THR A 157 29.22 1.12 -3.62
CA THR A 157 29.83 2.43 -3.86
C THR A 157 30.70 2.81 -2.65
N PRO A 158 32.01 3.05 -2.84
CA PRO A 158 32.86 3.57 -1.78
C PRO A 158 32.28 4.87 -1.20
N PHE A 159 32.34 5.05 0.12
CA PHE A 159 31.91 6.26 0.85
C PHE A 159 30.40 6.57 0.89
N SER A 160 29.54 5.64 0.46
CA SER A 160 28.10 5.79 0.68
C SER A 160 27.68 5.20 2.03
N ASP A 161 27.45 6.08 3.01
CA ASP A 161 26.98 5.73 4.36
C ASP A 161 25.49 5.36 4.43
N ALA A 162 24.77 5.49 3.31
CA ALA A 162 23.35 5.25 3.30
C ALA A 162 23.03 3.75 3.41
N GLN A 163 22.17 3.40 4.37
CA GLN A 163 21.71 2.03 4.52
C GLN A 163 20.70 1.70 3.42
N LEU A 164 21.12 0.84 2.51
CA LEU A 164 20.30 0.30 1.43
C LEU A 164 19.46 -0.89 1.89
N PHE A 165 18.21 -0.94 1.45
CA PHE A 165 17.28 -2.00 1.80
C PHE A 165 16.32 -2.37 0.67
N LYS A 166 15.86 -3.63 0.62
CA LYS A 166 14.93 -4.16 -0.40
C LYS A 166 13.87 -5.04 0.27
N LEU A 167 12.61 -4.93 -0.17
CA LEU A 167 11.55 -5.83 0.24
C LEU A 167 11.91 -7.28 -0.11
N ARG A 168 11.62 -8.21 0.79
CA ARG A 168 11.77 -9.63 0.52
C ARG A 168 10.75 -10.14 -0.49
N GLU A 169 11.13 -11.10 -1.33
CA GLU A 169 10.28 -11.57 -2.44
C GLU A 169 9.03 -12.29 -1.93
N GLU A 170 9.15 -13.05 -0.85
CA GLU A 170 8.04 -13.71 -0.17
C GLU A 170 7.01 -12.73 0.43
N ARG A 171 7.35 -11.45 0.56
CA ARG A 171 6.45 -10.39 1.06
C ARG A 171 5.86 -9.54 -0.07
N LEU A 172 6.24 -9.79 -1.32
CA LEU A 172 5.90 -8.95 -2.46
C LEU A 172 4.40 -8.93 -2.75
N GLY A 173 3.73 -10.08 -2.66
CA GLY A 173 2.30 -10.21 -2.95
C GLY A 173 1.45 -9.38 -2.01
N PHE A 174 1.62 -9.56 -0.70
CA PHE A 174 0.97 -8.72 0.31
C PHE A 174 1.30 -7.24 0.11
N ALA A 175 2.57 -6.89 -0.09
CA ALA A 175 2.98 -5.51 -0.23
C ALA A 175 2.30 -4.84 -1.43
N ARG A 176 2.25 -5.47 -2.61
CA ARG A 176 1.52 -4.93 -3.77
C ARG A 176 0.02 -4.86 -3.54
N LEU A 177 -0.55 -5.86 -2.86
CA LEU A 177 -1.97 -5.87 -2.49
C LEU A 177 -2.35 -4.61 -1.70
N THR A 178 -1.48 -4.12 -0.81
CA THR A 178 -1.76 -2.88 -0.07
C THR A 178 -1.92 -1.64 -0.95
N LEU A 179 -1.29 -1.61 -2.13
CA LEU A 179 -1.47 -0.53 -3.11
C LEU A 179 -2.74 -0.69 -3.93
N ALA A 180 -3.05 -1.93 -4.35
CA ALA A 180 -4.26 -2.24 -5.10
C ALA A 180 -5.50 -1.90 -4.27
N MET A 181 -5.51 -2.34 -3.01
CA MET A 181 -6.65 -2.23 -2.09
C MET A 181 -6.68 -0.93 -1.29
N TRP A 182 -5.74 -0.01 -1.51
CA TRP A 182 -5.66 1.25 -0.78
C TRP A 182 -7.00 2.00 -0.62
N PRO A 183 -7.87 2.09 -1.65
CA PRO A 183 -9.17 2.78 -1.54
C PRO A 183 -10.13 2.13 -0.52
N LEU A 184 -9.95 0.84 -0.24
CA LEU A 184 -10.76 0.06 0.72
C LEU A 184 -10.04 -0.18 2.05
N ARG A 185 -8.84 0.39 2.25
CA ARG A 185 -8.03 0.15 3.46
C ARG A 185 -8.80 0.41 4.75
N ALA A 186 -9.53 1.53 4.81
CA ALA A 186 -10.23 1.93 6.04
C ALA A 186 -11.38 0.96 6.36
N GLN A 187 -12.09 0.51 5.32
CA GLN A 187 -13.19 -0.43 5.40
C GLN A 187 -12.69 -1.81 5.83
N LEU A 188 -11.62 -2.32 5.21
CA LEU A 188 -10.98 -3.58 5.59
C LEU A 188 -10.45 -3.55 7.03
N ALA A 189 -9.78 -2.46 7.42
CA ALA A 189 -9.30 -2.30 8.80
C ALA A 189 -10.44 -2.13 9.82
N SER A 190 -11.59 -1.58 9.41
CA SER A 190 -12.78 -1.50 10.26
C SER A 190 -13.46 -2.85 10.40
N TRP A 191 -13.66 -3.54 9.27
CA TRP A 191 -14.23 -4.88 9.22
C TRP A 191 -13.42 -5.84 10.07
N ARG A 192 -12.08 -5.87 9.94
CA ARG A 192 -11.25 -6.79 10.71
C ARG A 192 -11.32 -6.55 12.22
N ARG A 193 -11.47 -5.29 12.65
CA ARG A 193 -11.65 -4.96 14.08
C ARG A 193 -13.01 -5.42 14.62
N ALA A 194 -14.05 -5.42 13.79
CA ALA A 194 -15.37 -5.92 14.17
C ALA A 194 -15.46 -7.46 14.08
N ASN A 195 -14.64 -8.07 13.22
CA ASN A 195 -14.70 -9.49 12.85
C ASN A 195 -13.32 -10.15 13.02
N GLY A 196 -12.78 -10.12 14.25
CA GLY A 196 -11.42 -10.55 14.56
C GLY A 196 -11.11 -12.03 14.30
N ASP A 197 -12.13 -12.89 14.31
CA ASP A 197 -11.97 -14.34 14.06
C ASP A 197 -12.54 -14.78 12.71
N ALA A 198 -13.21 -13.87 12.00
CA ALA A 198 -13.81 -14.20 10.70
C ALA A 198 -12.72 -14.44 9.65
N PRO A 199 -12.92 -15.39 8.73
CA PRO A 199 -11.96 -15.67 7.69
C PRO A 199 -11.91 -14.53 6.68
N TRP A 200 -10.71 -14.16 6.22
CA TRP A 200 -10.51 -13.03 5.31
C TRP A 200 -11.26 -13.17 3.99
N ASN A 201 -11.59 -14.39 3.54
CA ASN A 201 -12.35 -14.60 2.30
C ASN A 201 -13.75 -13.95 2.34
N GLN A 202 -14.38 -13.83 3.51
CA GLN A 202 -15.69 -13.20 3.69
C GLN A 202 -15.62 -11.67 3.75
N ALA A 203 -14.41 -11.09 3.87
CA ALA A 203 -14.26 -9.68 4.18
C ALA A 203 -14.91 -8.73 3.16
N LEU A 204 -14.76 -9.01 1.86
CA LEU A 204 -15.36 -8.15 0.83
C LEU A 204 -16.86 -8.39 0.65
N ASP A 205 -17.35 -9.61 0.86
CA ASP A 205 -18.79 -9.89 0.85
C ASP A 205 -19.49 -9.07 1.94
N ASP A 206 -18.93 -9.06 3.15
CA ASP A 206 -19.45 -8.28 4.26
C ASP A 206 -19.31 -6.76 4.05
N VAL A 207 -18.15 -6.30 3.56
CA VAL A 207 -17.90 -4.87 3.29
C VAL A 207 -18.82 -4.33 2.21
N PHE A 208 -19.18 -5.15 1.22
CA PHE A 208 -20.11 -4.80 0.15
C PHE A 208 -21.54 -5.21 0.43
N SER A 209 -21.83 -5.83 1.58
CA SER A 209 -23.19 -6.22 1.94
C SER A 209 -24.12 -5.01 1.93
N VAL A 210 -25.29 -5.19 1.34
CA VAL A 210 -26.32 -4.17 1.25
C VAL A 210 -27.62 -4.79 1.75
N GLU A 211 -28.34 -4.06 2.60
CA GLU A 211 -29.68 -4.48 3.01
C GLU A 211 -30.60 -4.60 1.79
N GLU A 212 -31.53 -5.55 1.84
CA GLU A 212 -32.44 -5.82 0.75
C GLU A 212 -33.20 -4.55 0.33
N GLY A 213 -33.19 -4.23 -0.97
CA GLY A 213 -33.81 -3.02 -1.52
C GLY A 213 -32.97 -1.73 -1.41
N ARG A 214 -31.76 -1.78 -0.86
CA ARG A 214 -30.81 -0.64 -0.84
C ARG A 214 -29.72 -0.79 -1.89
N VAL A 215 -29.02 0.32 -2.14
CA VAL A 215 -27.86 0.37 -3.05
C VAL A 215 -26.60 0.67 -2.25
N MET A 216 -25.48 0.05 -2.64
CA MET A 216 -24.16 0.31 -2.06
C MET A 216 -23.83 1.81 -2.10
N SER A 217 -23.24 2.33 -1.02
CA SER A 217 -22.92 3.76 -0.91
C SER A 217 -22.04 4.27 -2.07
N THR A 218 -22.23 5.52 -2.48
CA THR A 218 -21.45 6.16 -3.54
C THR A 218 -19.95 6.15 -3.26
N THR A 219 -19.56 6.26 -1.99
CA THR A 219 -18.17 6.14 -1.53
C THR A 219 -17.59 4.75 -1.81
N LEU A 220 -18.33 3.68 -1.50
CA LEU A 220 -17.88 2.31 -1.77
C LEU A 220 -17.87 2.02 -3.28
N GLN A 221 -18.87 2.49 -4.04
CA GLN A 221 -18.86 2.39 -5.50
C GLN A 221 -17.63 3.07 -6.10
N LYS A 222 -17.27 4.26 -5.61
CA LYS A 222 -16.04 4.95 -6.02
C LYS A 222 -14.80 4.12 -5.65
N ALA A 223 -14.73 3.59 -4.43
CA ALA A 223 -13.60 2.79 -3.99
C ALA A 223 -13.38 1.54 -4.87
N VAL A 224 -14.45 0.86 -5.28
CA VAL A 224 -14.37 -0.28 -6.22
C VAL A 224 -13.79 0.16 -7.57
N ARG A 225 -14.26 1.29 -8.13
CA ARG A 225 -13.69 1.85 -9.38
C ARG A 225 -12.23 2.25 -9.21
N ASP A 226 -11.87 2.86 -8.09
CA ASP A 226 -10.50 3.26 -7.78
C ASP A 226 -9.58 2.02 -7.65
N VAL A 227 -10.06 0.93 -7.03
CA VAL A 227 -9.35 -0.36 -6.97
C VAL A 227 -9.15 -0.92 -8.38
N HIS A 228 -10.19 -0.94 -9.21
CA HIS A 228 -10.09 -1.35 -10.61
C HIS A 228 -9.01 -0.56 -11.37
N GLN A 229 -9.02 0.78 -11.26
CA GLN A 229 -8.02 1.64 -11.90
C GLN A 229 -6.60 1.42 -11.36
N ARG A 230 -6.44 1.10 -10.08
CA ARG A 230 -5.14 0.70 -9.51
C ARG A 230 -4.69 -0.65 -10.07
N LEU A 231 -5.61 -1.61 -10.21
CA LEU A 231 -5.33 -2.90 -10.84
C LEU A 231 -5.05 -2.76 -12.35
N GLN A 232 -5.51 -1.72 -13.04
CA GLN A 232 -5.04 -1.47 -14.42
C GLN A 232 -3.54 -1.13 -14.46
N ILE A 233 -3.02 -0.50 -13.40
CA ILE A 233 -1.59 -0.16 -13.27
C ILE A 233 -0.77 -1.37 -12.81
N LEU A 234 -1.31 -2.15 -11.86
CA LEU A 234 -0.63 -3.27 -11.20
C LEU A 234 -0.92 -4.64 -11.85
N THR A 235 -1.91 -4.73 -12.72
CA THR A 235 -2.65 -5.94 -13.17
C THR A 235 -3.44 -6.66 -12.07
N SER A 236 -4.17 -7.73 -12.42
CA SER A 236 -4.93 -8.60 -11.51
C SER A 236 -4.05 -9.37 -10.51
N GLY A 237 -2.75 -9.50 -10.78
CA GLY A 237 -1.83 -10.25 -9.92
C GLY A 237 -1.83 -11.77 -10.13
N HIS A 238 -2.76 -12.28 -10.91
CA HIS A 238 -2.77 -13.65 -11.42
C HIS A 238 -2.56 -13.64 -12.94
N GLU A 239 -1.87 -14.65 -13.45
CA GLU A 239 -1.70 -14.80 -14.89
C GLU A 239 -3.03 -15.15 -15.56
N GLY A 240 -3.34 -14.50 -16.69
CA GLY A 240 -4.57 -14.74 -17.45
C GLY A 240 -5.89 -14.31 -16.78
N CYS A 241 -5.88 -13.79 -15.55
CA CYS A 241 -7.09 -13.41 -14.83
C CYS A 241 -7.57 -12.00 -15.22
N PRO A 242 -8.85 -11.81 -15.58
CA PRO A 242 -9.40 -10.49 -15.89
C PRO A 242 -9.39 -9.57 -14.66
N LEU A 243 -9.39 -8.25 -14.91
CA LEU A 243 -9.51 -7.26 -13.83
C LEU A 243 -10.95 -7.20 -13.34
N PRO A 244 -11.21 -7.25 -12.02
CA PRO A 244 -12.55 -7.05 -11.50
C PRO A 244 -13.02 -5.61 -11.77
N THR A 245 -14.24 -5.48 -12.29
CA THR A 245 -14.88 -4.20 -12.67
C THR A 245 -16.06 -3.84 -11.77
N SER A 246 -16.60 -4.81 -11.03
CA SER A 246 -17.73 -4.66 -10.12
C SER A 246 -17.39 -5.12 -8.70
N ALA A 247 -18.23 -4.77 -7.73
CA ALA A 247 -18.05 -5.19 -6.34
C ALA A 247 -18.10 -6.72 -6.20
N ALA A 248 -19.02 -7.36 -6.92
CA ALA A 248 -19.14 -8.82 -6.95
C ALA A 248 -17.90 -9.48 -7.56
N GLU A 249 -17.41 -8.99 -8.70
CA GLU A 249 -16.18 -9.50 -9.31
C GLU A 249 -14.97 -9.27 -8.41
N LEU A 250 -14.91 -8.15 -7.69
CA LEU A 250 -13.82 -7.87 -6.76
C LEU A 250 -13.85 -8.81 -5.55
N ALA A 251 -15.02 -9.15 -5.03
CA ALA A 251 -15.18 -10.14 -3.96
C ALA A 251 -14.79 -11.56 -4.41
N VAL A 252 -15.12 -11.93 -5.66
CA VAL A 252 -14.64 -13.18 -6.26
C VAL A 252 -13.12 -13.17 -6.42
N TRP A 253 -12.54 -12.13 -7.03
CA TRP A 253 -11.08 -11.99 -7.17
C TRP A 253 -10.36 -12.04 -5.81
N TRP A 254 -10.97 -11.49 -4.77
CA TRP A 254 -10.42 -11.46 -3.42
C TRP A 254 -10.31 -12.84 -2.77
N SER A 255 -11.32 -13.68 -2.98
CA SER A 255 -11.46 -14.98 -2.33
C SER A 255 -10.91 -16.14 -3.17
N MET A 256 -10.92 -16.02 -4.49
CA MET A 256 -10.59 -17.09 -5.43
C MET A 256 -9.08 -17.34 -5.51
N GLU A 257 -8.68 -18.59 -5.33
CA GLU A 257 -7.33 -19.04 -5.64
C GLU A 257 -7.13 -19.11 -7.16
N PRO A 258 -5.93 -18.79 -7.68
CA PRO A 258 -5.68 -18.89 -9.11
C PRO A 258 -5.81 -20.34 -9.57
N PRO A 259 -6.25 -20.57 -10.82
CA PRO A 259 -6.29 -21.91 -11.37
C PRO A 259 -4.90 -22.56 -11.31
N ASN A 260 -4.84 -23.81 -10.84
CA ASN A 260 -3.61 -24.59 -10.80
C ASN A 260 -3.11 -24.83 -12.22
N HIS A 261 -2.13 -24.05 -12.68
CA HIS A 261 -1.46 -24.27 -13.97
C HIS A 261 -0.49 -25.45 -13.96
N SER A 262 -0.32 -26.13 -12.81
CA SER A 262 0.53 -27.32 -12.62
C SER A 262 0.06 -28.59 -13.37
N ALA A 263 -0.93 -28.49 -14.25
CA ALA A 263 -1.52 -29.61 -14.99
C ALA A 263 -1.64 -29.35 -16.51
N SER A 264 -0.86 -28.42 -17.08
CA SER A 264 -0.81 -28.16 -18.53
C SER A 264 0.56 -28.46 -19.10
#